data_AF-A0A9D6PST7-F1
#
_entry.id   AF-A0A9D6PST7-F1
#
_cell.length_a   1.000
_cell.length_b   1.000
_cell.length_c   1.000
_cell.angle_alpha   90.00
_cell.angle_beta   90.00
_cell.angle_gamma   90.00
#
_symmetry.space_group_name_H-M   'P 1'
#
loop_
_entity.id
_entity.type
_entity.pdbx_description
1 polymer ?
#
loop_
_entity_poly.entity_id
_entity_poly.type
_entity_poly.pdbx_seq_one_letter_code
_entity_poly.pdbx_strand_id
1 'polypeptide(L)'
;VDDSTSGIAPPTSVAPAPAGPAPLAKKPVEKPKVPSPVVAAIPAPAPAPAPVAAAAKEKPVTPPVARPVDTENQRMTAELAAMGIKDSEWLRQQNPSHWTLQVLGARDTTTLLKFAREHKLGDDTAWYETSLSGKPWFVMVHRSYTNADTARKGLGSLPPDLQRAQPWVKSMAAIQKDLAK
;
A
#
# COMPACT_ATOMS: atom_id res chain seq x y z
N VAL A 1 14.48 -47.81 31.87
CA VAL A 1 15.27 -47.09 30.84
C VAL A 1 14.46 -47.20 29.56
N ASP A 2 13.51 -46.29 29.29
CA ASP A 2 13.68 -44.91 28.78
C ASP A 2 14.41 -44.92 27.41
N ASP A 3 13.99 -44.36 26.28
CA ASP A 3 12.91 -43.44 25.84
C ASP A 3 12.79 -43.54 24.28
N SER A 4 11.76 -42.89 23.69
CA SER A 4 11.59 -42.47 22.28
C SER A 4 10.82 -43.38 21.31
N THR A 5 9.66 -42.89 20.81
CA THR A 5 9.35 -42.64 19.37
C THR A 5 7.94 -42.02 19.17
N SER A 6 7.89 -40.88 18.48
CA SER A 6 6.84 -40.29 17.62
C SER A 6 5.33 -40.37 17.95
N GLY A 7 4.71 -39.19 17.97
CA GLY A 7 3.68 -38.85 16.96
C GLY A 7 2.21 -38.72 17.39
N ILE A 8 1.61 -37.62 16.90
CA ILE A 8 0.22 -37.49 16.40
C ILE A 8 -0.86 -37.01 17.39
N ALA A 9 -1.30 -35.75 17.15
CA ALA A 9 -2.63 -35.10 17.28
C ALA A 9 -3.53 -35.28 18.53
N PRO A 10 -4.18 -34.19 19.01
CA PRO A 10 -5.48 -34.27 19.66
C PRO A 10 -6.67 -34.04 18.69
N PRO A 11 -7.90 -34.46 19.07
CA PRO A 11 -8.88 -35.04 18.16
C PRO A 11 -10.01 -34.12 17.69
N THR A 12 -10.69 -34.62 16.65
CA THR A 12 -11.94 -34.20 16.01
C THR A 12 -13.15 -34.20 16.96
N SER A 13 -14.01 -33.18 16.87
CA SER A 13 -15.48 -33.26 17.06
C SER A 13 -16.04 -31.88 16.68
N VAL A 14 -16.99 -31.69 15.77
CA VAL A 14 -18.38 -32.14 15.83
C VAL A 14 -18.98 -32.03 14.41
N ALA A 15 -19.63 -33.10 13.94
CA ALA A 15 -20.60 -33.07 12.84
C ALA A 15 -22.01 -32.79 13.42
N PRO A 16 -23.01 -32.34 12.63
CA PRO A 16 -23.75 -33.30 11.82
C PRO A 16 -24.26 -32.78 10.46
N ALA A 17 -24.34 -33.68 9.47
CA ALA A 17 -25.26 -33.57 8.34
C ALA A 17 -26.69 -33.95 8.78
N PRO A 18 -27.75 -33.59 8.04
CA PRO A 18 -28.35 -34.63 7.19
C PRO A 18 -29.07 -34.17 5.88
N ALA A 19 -29.25 -35.16 4.99
CA ALA A 19 -30.37 -35.39 4.03
C ALA A 19 -30.68 -34.32 2.95
N GLY A 20 -30.54 -34.61 1.65
CA GLY A 20 -31.49 -35.41 0.83
C GLY A 20 -31.40 -35.02 -0.66
N PRO A 21 -32.17 -35.64 -1.59
CA PRO A 21 -31.65 -36.33 -2.79
C PRO A 21 -31.64 -35.57 -4.15
N ALA A 22 -30.95 -36.18 -5.14
CA ALA A 22 -30.81 -35.89 -6.59
C ALA A 22 -32.18 -35.66 -7.33
N PRO A 23 -32.31 -35.25 -8.65
CA PRO A 23 -31.39 -35.46 -9.79
C PRO A 23 -31.44 -34.45 -11.01
N LEU A 24 -30.67 -34.76 -12.08
CA LEU A 24 -30.88 -34.45 -13.53
C LEU A 24 -30.77 -33.02 -14.13
N ALA A 25 -29.84 -32.93 -15.09
CA ALA A 25 -30.04 -32.44 -16.48
C ALA A 25 -29.91 -30.95 -16.87
N LYS A 26 -28.96 -30.74 -17.82
CA LYS A 26 -28.99 -29.84 -19.01
C LYS A 26 -28.68 -28.34 -18.83
N LYS A 27 -27.60 -27.92 -19.52
CA LYS A 27 -27.57 -26.95 -20.66
C LYS A 27 -26.51 -25.83 -20.49
N PRO A 28 -25.68 -25.57 -21.51
CA PRO A 28 -24.72 -24.46 -21.52
C PRO A 28 -25.38 -23.14 -21.91
N VAL A 29 -24.61 -22.05 -21.75
CA VAL A 29 -24.84 -20.67 -22.23
C VAL A 29 -25.78 -19.85 -21.33
N GLU A 30 -25.31 -18.71 -20.80
CA GLU A 30 -25.67 -17.38 -21.31
C GLU A 30 -25.12 -16.25 -20.42
N LYS A 31 -24.44 -15.31 -21.08
CA LYS A 31 -23.90 -14.07 -20.51
C LYS A 31 -25.00 -13.02 -20.66
N PRO A 32 -25.55 -12.42 -19.59
CA PRO A 32 -26.59 -11.41 -19.76
C PRO A 32 -26.01 -10.16 -20.41
N LYS A 33 -26.52 -9.87 -21.60
CA LYS A 33 -26.38 -8.62 -22.36
C LYS A 33 -27.63 -7.79 -22.13
N VAL A 34 -27.48 -6.50 -21.86
CA VAL A 34 -28.26 -5.36 -22.40
C VAL A 34 -27.80 -4.04 -21.73
N PRO A 35 -27.99 -2.84 -22.33
CA PRO A 35 -28.03 -2.48 -23.75
C PRO A 35 -27.17 -1.23 -24.09
N SER A 36 -26.89 -1.02 -25.38
CA SER A 36 -26.28 0.19 -25.95
C SER A 36 -27.20 1.42 -25.83
N PRO A 37 -26.65 2.64 -26.02
CA PRO A 37 -27.10 3.35 -27.22
C PRO A 37 -25.95 3.87 -28.08
N VAL A 38 -26.24 3.77 -29.38
CA VAL A 38 -25.65 4.40 -30.56
C VAL A 38 -24.81 5.66 -30.30
N VAL A 39 -23.55 5.65 -30.77
CA VAL A 39 -22.86 6.87 -31.20
C VAL A 39 -22.77 6.78 -32.71
N ALA A 40 -23.61 7.59 -33.35
CA ALA A 40 -23.60 7.80 -34.79
C ALA A 40 -22.27 8.44 -35.22
N ALA A 41 -21.79 7.98 -36.37
CA ALA A 41 -20.58 8.43 -37.04
C ALA A 41 -20.60 9.93 -37.40
N ILE A 42 -19.46 10.61 -37.26
CA ILE A 42 -19.05 11.73 -38.13
C ILE A 42 -17.53 11.58 -38.41
N PRO A 43 -17.08 11.68 -39.67
CA PRO A 43 -15.71 11.39 -40.10
C PRO A 43 -14.75 12.56 -39.87
N ALA A 44 -13.46 12.23 -39.81
CA ALA A 44 -12.33 13.18 -39.86
C ALA A 44 -12.28 13.98 -41.17
N PRO A 45 -11.71 15.19 -41.13
CA PRO A 45 -10.55 15.45 -41.98
C PRO A 45 -9.40 16.20 -41.27
N ALA A 46 -8.16 15.81 -41.59
CA ALA A 46 -6.92 16.59 -41.38
C ALA A 46 -6.64 17.49 -42.63
N PRO A 47 -5.56 18.30 -42.79
CA PRO A 47 -4.51 18.81 -41.86
C PRO A 47 -4.11 20.34 -42.03
N ALA A 48 -3.31 20.87 -41.07
CA ALA A 48 -2.28 21.97 -41.12
C ALA A 48 -2.65 23.45 -41.45
N PRO A 49 -1.82 24.51 -41.15
CA PRO A 49 -0.61 24.67 -40.30
C PRO A 49 -0.65 25.87 -39.27
N ALA A 50 0.41 26.01 -38.46
CA ALA A 50 0.75 27.10 -37.49
C ALA A 50 1.11 28.45 -38.18
N PRO A 51 1.52 29.58 -37.52
CA PRO A 51 1.72 29.93 -36.09
C PRO A 51 0.90 31.21 -35.69
N VAL A 52 0.91 31.77 -34.47
CA VAL A 52 1.81 32.85 -34.00
C VAL A 52 1.71 32.95 -32.46
N ALA A 53 2.86 33.24 -31.85
CA ALA A 53 3.03 33.59 -30.46
C ALA A 53 2.08 34.69 -29.95
N ALA A 54 1.52 34.48 -28.76
CA ALA A 54 1.21 35.56 -27.84
C ALA A 54 1.77 35.17 -26.47
N ALA A 55 2.92 35.73 -26.15
CA ALA A 55 3.49 35.79 -24.82
C ALA A 55 2.49 36.49 -23.88
N ALA A 56 1.72 35.70 -23.13
CA ALA A 56 1.13 36.15 -21.89
C ALA A 56 2.16 35.92 -20.78
N LYS A 57 2.96 36.96 -20.54
CA LYS A 57 3.65 37.17 -19.27
C LYS A 57 2.60 37.19 -18.17
N GLU A 58 2.30 36.05 -17.56
CA GLU A 58 1.67 36.02 -16.26
C GLU A 58 2.75 35.94 -15.19
N LYS A 59 2.67 36.95 -14.33
CA LYS A 59 3.48 37.30 -13.16
C LYS A 59 3.90 36.09 -12.32
N PRO A 60 5.03 36.19 -11.59
CA PRO A 60 5.51 35.13 -10.73
C PRO A 60 4.39 34.69 -9.81
N VAL A 61 3.98 33.43 -9.94
CA VAL A 61 3.10 32.77 -8.99
C VAL A 61 3.87 32.78 -7.67
N THR A 62 3.51 33.75 -6.83
CA THR A 62 3.71 33.73 -5.39
C THR A 62 3.59 32.28 -4.91
N PRO A 63 4.58 31.72 -4.19
CA PRO A 63 4.46 30.38 -3.66
C PRO A 63 3.13 30.31 -2.89
N PRO A 64 2.29 29.29 -3.14
CA PRO A 64 1.04 29.16 -2.44
C PRO A 64 1.36 29.21 -0.95
N VAL A 65 0.59 30.00 -0.19
CA VAL A 65 0.64 29.99 1.27
C VAL A 65 0.29 28.58 1.70
N ALA A 66 1.33 27.75 1.80
CA ALA A 66 1.30 26.47 2.43
C ALA A 66 0.80 26.75 3.84
N ARG A 67 -0.35 26.15 4.18
CA ARG A 67 -0.84 26.17 5.56
C ARG A 67 0.33 25.74 6.47
N PRO A 68 0.53 26.33 7.65
CA PRO A 68 1.72 26.08 8.49
C PRO A 68 1.99 24.59 8.75
N VAL A 69 0.96 23.75 8.70
CA VAL A 69 1.02 22.28 8.81
C VAL A 69 1.81 21.62 7.66
N ASP A 70 1.71 22.13 6.43
CA ASP A 70 2.41 21.57 5.26
C ASP A 70 3.92 21.86 5.30
N THR A 71 4.31 23.07 5.73
CA THR A 71 5.73 23.42 5.91
C THR A 71 6.41 22.60 7.00
N GLU A 72 5.70 22.33 8.10
CA GLU A 72 6.23 21.47 9.17
C GLU A 72 6.35 20.02 8.71
N ASN A 73 5.35 19.50 8.00
CA ASN A 73 5.41 18.16 7.42
C ASN A 73 6.61 17.99 6.47
N GLN A 74 6.84 18.95 5.58
CA GLN A 74 7.97 18.93 4.64
C GLN A 74 9.33 18.97 5.34
N ARG A 75 9.46 19.69 6.46
CA ARG A 75 10.70 19.69 7.26
C ARG A 75 10.93 18.33 7.93
N MET A 76 9.89 17.74 8.50
CA MET A 76 9.97 16.45 9.17
C MET A 76 10.32 15.33 8.19
N THR A 77 9.75 15.34 7.00
CA THR A 77 10.06 14.36 5.94
C THR A 77 11.46 14.53 5.38
N ALA A 78 11.96 15.77 5.27
CA ALA A 78 13.36 16.02 4.95
C ALA A 78 14.32 15.47 6.03
N GLU A 79 13.96 15.58 7.32
CA GLU A 79 14.72 14.94 8.40
C GLU A 79 14.68 13.41 8.33
N LEU A 80 13.53 12.80 8.00
CA LEU A 80 13.43 11.36 7.76
C LEU A 80 14.38 10.93 6.63
N ALA A 81 14.39 11.68 5.52
CA ALA A 81 15.31 11.43 4.41
C ALA A 81 16.78 11.59 4.83
N ALA A 82 17.10 12.58 5.67
CA ALA A 82 18.46 12.77 6.22
C ALA A 82 18.91 11.61 7.11
N MET A 83 17.97 10.88 7.72
CA MET A 83 18.24 9.65 8.48
C MET A 83 18.42 8.39 7.60
N GLY A 84 18.33 8.53 6.27
CA GLY A 84 18.40 7.40 5.34
C GLY A 84 17.06 6.70 5.13
N ILE A 85 15.96 7.22 5.66
CA ILE A 85 14.64 6.65 5.43
C ILE A 85 14.18 7.02 4.03
N LYS A 86 13.82 6.00 3.26
CA LYS A 86 13.39 6.12 1.88
C LYS A 86 11.98 6.68 1.76
N ASP A 87 11.69 7.27 0.62
CA ASP A 87 10.39 7.84 0.31
C ASP A 87 9.49 6.85 -0.44
N SER A 88 8.28 7.32 -0.76
CA SER A 88 7.29 6.66 -1.60
C SER A 88 7.84 6.21 -2.96
N GLU A 89 8.77 6.94 -3.57
CA GLU A 89 9.40 6.57 -4.84
C GLU A 89 10.16 5.24 -4.78
N TRP A 90 10.86 4.99 -3.67
CA TRP A 90 11.57 3.72 -3.49
C TRP A 90 10.58 2.56 -3.41
N LEU A 91 9.44 2.76 -2.75
CA LEU A 91 8.35 1.77 -2.63
C LEU A 91 7.71 1.46 -3.99
N ARG A 92 7.58 2.46 -4.88
CA ARG A 92 7.09 2.28 -6.25
C ARG A 92 8.05 1.45 -7.11
N GLN A 93 9.35 1.53 -6.83
CA GLN A 93 10.38 0.77 -7.55
C GLN A 93 10.55 -0.66 -7.03
N GLN A 94 9.97 -1.01 -5.89
CA GLN A 94 10.06 -2.36 -5.35
C GLN A 94 9.22 -3.36 -6.15
N ASN A 95 9.54 -4.66 -6.02
CA ASN A 95 8.74 -5.69 -6.66
C ASN A 95 7.35 -5.80 -6.00
N PRO A 96 6.25 -5.83 -6.77
CA PRO A 96 4.89 -5.94 -6.23
C PRO A 96 4.65 -7.27 -5.51
N SER A 97 5.40 -8.33 -5.84
CA SER A 97 5.35 -9.64 -5.18
C SER A 97 6.00 -9.67 -3.80
N HIS A 98 6.72 -8.60 -3.41
CA HIS A 98 7.32 -8.49 -2.09
C HIS A 98 6.32 -8.01 -1.04
N TRP A 99 6.73 -8.15 0.21
CA TRP A 99 5.96 -7.83 1.40
C TRP A 99 6.78 -6.91 2.29
N THR A 100 6.15 -6.03 3.03
CA THR A 100 6.84 -5.13 3.95
C THR A 100 6.11 -5.12 5.29
N LEU A 101 6.82 -4.72 6.34
CA LEU A 101 6.22 -4.57 7.66
C LEU A 101 5.91 -3.11 7.91
N GLN A 102 4.63 -2.78 7.96
CA GLN A 102 4.20 -1.49 8.45
C GLN A 102 4.44 -1.46 9.95
N VAL A 103 5.39 -0.64 10.39
CA VAL A 103 5.76 -0.49 11.80
C VAL A 103 5.00 0.64 12.48
N LEU A 104 4.62 1.67 11.73
CA LEU A 104 3.86 2.79 12.24
C LEU A 104 2.98 3.40 11.15
N GLY A 105 1.81 3.89 11.53
CA GLY A 105 1.05 4.83 10.72
C GLY A 105 0.54 5.97 11.59
N ALA A 106 0.76 7.21 11.20
CA ALA A 106 0.30 8.38 11.93
C ALA A 106 -0.29 9.42 10.98
N ARG A 107 -1.10 10.34 11.51
CA ARG A 107 -1.62 11.48 10.73
C ARG A 107 -0.63 12.64 10.64
N ASP A 108 0.49 12.54 11.36
CA ASP A 108 1.47 13.60 11.51
C ASP A 108 2.87 13.01 11.30
N THR A 109 3.67 13.67 10.46
CA THR A 109 5.06 13.26 10.23
C THR A 109 5.94 13.44 11.45
N THR A 110 5.57 14.31 12.40
CA THR A 110 6.24 14.45 13.71
C THR A 110 6.27 13.15 14.49
N THR A 111 5.16 12.41 14.47
CA THR A 111 5.08 11.11 15.14
C THR A 111 5.96 10.09 14.42
N LEU A 112 5.99 10.11 13.08
CA LEU A 112 6.89 9.27 12.29
C LEU A 112 8.35 9.56 12.61
N LEU A 113 8.75 10.83 12.64
CA LEU A 113 10.12 11.25 12.88
C LEU A 113 10.57 10.93 14.29
N LYS A 114 9.72 11.15 15.30
CA LYS A 114 10.00 10.77 16.68
C LYS A 114 10.22 9.26 16.79
N PHE A 115 9.32 8.47 16.21
CA PHE A 115 9.42 7.01 16.20
C PHE A 115 10.68 6.54 15.49
N ALA A 116 10.98 7.10 14.31
CA ALA A 116 12.19 6.81 13.58
C ALA A 116 13.45 7.08 14.40
N ARG A 117 13.52 8.21 15.13
CA ARG A 117 14.65 8.53 15.99
C ARG A 117 14.76 7.60 17.20
N GLU A 118 13.63 7.30 17.84
CA GLU A 118 13.56 6.46 19.04
C GLU A 118 14.01 5.03 18.75
N HIS A 119 13.55 4.47 17.62
CA HIS A 119 13.91 3.12 17.18
C HIS A 119 15.14 3.05 16.28
N LYS A 120 15.78 4.20 15.99
CA LYS A 120 16.87 4.32 15.03
C LYS A 120 16.58 3.62 13.70
N LEU A 121 15.37 3.84 13.17
CA LEU A 121 14.98 3.37 11.85
C LEU A 121 15.84 4.11 10.81
N GLY A 122 16.58 3.36 10.00
CA GLY A 122 17.53 3.89 9.00
C GLY A 122 17.24 3.38 7.60
N ASP A 123 18.29 2.99 6.87
CA ASP A 123 18.34 2.70 5.43
C ASP A 123 17.40 1.61 4.89
N ASP A 124 16.93 0.73 5.77
CA ASP A 124 15.97 -0.33 5.45
C ASP A 124 14.51 0.09 5.66
N THR A 125 14.27 1.34 6.05
CA THR A 125 12.94 1.87 6.33
C THR A 125 12.52 2.78 5.19
N ALA A 126 11.24 2.74 4.84
CA ALA A 126 10.62 3.66 3.90
C ALA A 126 9.36 4.24 4.52
N TRP A 127 9.03 5.47 4.16
CA TRP A 127 7.76 6.08 4.52
C TRP A 127 7.02 6.52 3.25
N TYR A 128 5.71 6.63 3.36
CA TYR A 128 4.90 7.21 2.30
C TYR A 128 3.63 7.83 2.86
N GLU A 129 3.12 8.84 2.16
CA GLU A 129 1.80 9.41 2.42
C GLU A 129 0.73 8.65 1.63
N THR A 130 -0.39 8.39 2.30
CA THR A 130 -1.61 7.87 1.70
C THR A 130 -2.84 8.60 2.26
N SER A 131 -4.00 8.38 1.66
CA SER A 131 -5.28 8.88 2.18
C SER A 131 -6.10 7.75 2.78
N LEU A 132 -6.21 7.71 4.10
CA LEU A 132 -7.09 6.79 4.82
C LEU A 132 -8.37 7.51 5.21
N SER A 133 -9.50 7.10 4.63
CA SER A 133 -10.83 7.70 4.87
C SER A 133 -10.90 9.20 4.55
N GLY A 134 -10.25 9.63 3.46
CA GLY A 134 -10.27 11.03 3.01
C GLY A 134 -9.39 11.97 3.83
N LYS A 135 -8.50 11.42 4.67
CA LYS A 135 -7.57 12.17 5.52
C LYS A 135 -6.14 11.74 5.21
N PRO A 136 -5.15 12.65 5.28
CA PRO A 136 -3.74 12.28 5.09
C PRO A 136 -3.32 11.30 6.18
N TRP A 137 -2.55 10.30 5.78
CA TRP A 137 -2.08 9.21 6.61
C TRP A 137 -0.67 8.83 6.17
N PHE A 138 0.29 9.04 7.07
CA PHE A 138 1.70 8.75 6.84
C PHE A 138 2.00 7.37 7.37
N VAL A 139 2.51 6.51 6.50
CA VAL A 139 2.84 5.12 6.84
C VAL A 139 4.34 4.96 6.79
N MET A 140 4.90 4.37 7.85
CA MET A 140 6.28 3.95 7.90
C MET A 140 6.35 2.42 7.85
N VAL A 141 7.15 1.93 6.92
CA VAL A 141 7.36 0.50 6.69
C VAL A 141 8.84 0.17 6.79
N HIS A 142 9.14 -1.03 7.29
CA HIS A 142 10.49 -1.50 7.55
C HIS A 142 10.75 -2.81 6.81
N ARG A 143 11.87 -2.82 6.07
CA ARG A 143 12.40 -3.92 5.24
C ARG A 143 11.42 -4.43 4.17
N SER A 144 11.96 -4.68 2.98
CA SER A 144 11.25 -5.46 1.97
C SER A 144 11.59 -6.94 2.15
N TYR A 145 10.57 -7.78 2.26
CA TYR A 145 10.63 -9.22 2.39
C TYR A 145 10.16 -9.87 1.10
N THR A 146 10.79 -10.96 0.73
CA THR A 146 10.45 -11.66 -0.52
C THR A 146 9.07 -12.33 -0.48
N ASN A 147 8.62 -12.77 0.70
CA ASN A 147 7.38 -13.54 0.89
C ASN A 147 6.64 -13.13 2.17
N ALA A 148 5.36 -13.52 2.26
CA ALA A 148 4.53 -13.28 3.44
C ALA A 148 5.05 -14.02 4.68
N ASP A 149 5.57 -15.25 4.53
CA ASP A 149 6.11 -16.04 5.64
C ASP A 149 7.34 -15.38 6.27
N THR A 150 8.22 -14.79 5.46
CA THR A 150 9.39 -14.04 5.96
C THR A 150 8.97 -12.75 6.66
N ALA A 151 7.98 -12.03 6.13
CA ALA A 151 7.41 -10.87 6.81
C ALA A 151 6.75 -11.26 8.15
N ARG A 152 5.96 -12.33 8.18
CA ARG A 152 5.32 -12.87 9.39
C ARG A 152 6.33 -13.29 10.45
N LYS A 153 7.43 -13.97 10.06
CA LYS A 153 8.53 -14.26 10.97
C LYS A 153 9.19 -12.98 11.48
N GLY A 154 9.32 -11.98 10.60
CA GLY A 154 9.78 -10.64 10.95
C GLY A 154 9.01 -10.03 12.12
N LEU A 155 7.68 -10.18 12.19
CA LEU A 155 6.89 -9.70 13.35
C LEU A 155 7.44 -10.25 14.68
N GLY A 156 7.79 -11.54 14.73
CA GLY A 156 8.36 -12.18 15.92
C GLY A 156 9.81 -11.78 16.20
N SER A 157 10.56 -11.40 15.16
CA SER A 157 11.95 -10.94 15.27
C SER A 157 12.09 -9.44 15.54
N LEU A 158 11.01 -8.66 15.48
CA LEU A 158 11.04 -7.24 15.78
C LEU A 158 11.31 -7.00 17.28
N PRO A 159 12.02 -5.90 17.63
CA PRO A 159 12.16 -5.50 19.02
C PRO A 159 10.79 -5.29 19.66
N PRO A 160 10.64 -5.54 20.98
CA PRO A 160 9.36 -5.52 21.67
C PRO A 160 8.63 -4.19 21.49
N ASP A 161 9.37 -3.10 21.38
CA ASP A 161 8.81 -1.76 21.17
C ASP A 161 8.09 -1.62 19.82
N LEU A 162 8.67 -2.17 18.74
CA LEU A 162 8.00 -2.25 17.43
C LEU A 162 6.85 -3.29 17.44
N GLN A 163 6.96 -4.36 18.23
CA GLN A 163 5.86 -5.31 18.41
C GLN A 163 4.65 -4.70 19.13
N ARG A 164 4.89 -3.76 20.06
CA ARG A 164 3.81 -3.03 20.75
C ARG A 164 3.02 -2.12 19.81
N ALA A 165 3.65 -1.62 18.76
CA ALA A 165 2.96 -0.90 17.69
C ALA A 165 2.08 -1.82 16.81
N GLN A 166 2.08 -3.13 17.08
CA GLN A 166 1.37 -4.17 16.31
C GLN A 166 1.62 -4.00 14.81
N PRO A 167 2.80 -4.39 14.32
CA PRO A 167 3.19 -4.15 12.94
C PRO A 167 2.31 -4.98 12.00
N TRP A 168 1.85 -4.36 10.91
CA TRP A 168 1.00 -5.03 9.93
C TRP A 168 1.81 -5.48 8.72
N VAL A 169 1.66 -6.75 8.36
CA VAL A 169 2.22 -7.29 7.12
C VAL A 169 1.43 -6.73 5.96
N LYS A 170 2.08 -5.92 5.10
CA LYS A 170 1.45 -5.29 3.94
C LYS A 170 2.14 -5.74 2.67
N SER A 171 1.39 -6.06 1.63
CA SER A 171 1.97 -6.39 0.33
C SER A 171 2.40 -5.12 -0.40
N MET A 172 3.51 -5.21 -1.13
CA MET A 172 4.02 -4.08 -1.92
C MET A 172 3.06 -3.72 -3.04
N ALA A 173 2.40 -4.70 -3.66
CA ALA A 173 1.31 -4.45 -4.61
C ALA A 173 0.18 -3.59 -4.04
N ALA A 174 -0.20 -3.79 -2.76
CA ALA A 174 -1.23 -2.97 -2.13
C ALA A 174 -0.74 -1.53 -1.90
N ILE A 175 0.51 -1.35 -1.50
CA ILE A 175 1.12 -0.02 -1.33
C ILE A 175 1.22 0.70 -2.67
N GLN A 176 1.68 0.03 -3.72
CA GLN A 176 1.78 0.61 -5.05
C GLN A 176 0.43 1.03 -5.61
N LYS A 177 -0.61 0.23 -5.36
CA LYS A 177 -1.99 0.56 -5.74
C LYS A 177 -2.51 1.79 -4.99
N ASP A 178 -2.13 1.94 -3.74
CA ASP A 178 -2.46 3.07 -2.88
C ASP A 178 -1.73 4.35 -3.32
N LEU A 179 -0.46 4.22 -3.72
CA LEU A 179 0.37 5.28 -4.29
C LEU A 179 0.01 5.69 -5.73
N ALA A 180 -0.77 4.87 -6.44
CA ALA A 180 -1.18 5.11 -7.82
C ALA A 180 -2.53 5.85 -7.92
N LYS A 181 -3.12 6.24 -6.80
CA LYS A 181 -4.44 6.87 -6.70
C LYS A 181 -4.35 8.38 -6.60
#